data_AF-A0A328BQK5-F1
#
_entry.id   AF-A0A328BQK5-F1
#
_cell.length_a   1.000
_cell.length_b   1.000
_cell.length_c   1.000
_cell.angle_alpha   90.00
_cell.angle_beta   90.00
_cell.angle_gamma   90.00
#
_symmetry.space_group_name_H-M   'P 1'
#
loop_
_entity.id
_entity.type
_entity.pdbx_description
1 polymer ?
#
loop_
_entity_poly.entity_id
_entity_poly.type
_entity_poly.pdbx_seq_one_letter_code
_entity_poly.pdbx_strand_id
1 'polypeptide(L)'
;MVAGRHRYEAALSLKWTHISAVVRPWDEDDASLWEIDENLMRAELSDAQRADHHARREAIMVRKGLVRSGPGQPKKNSDKLSAYSATAAAELGVDERTVRRDLSRGKKIAPEVLSEVAGTDLDKGVVLDRLAATPISQQCLAGIKGCPATAA
;
A
#
# COMPACT_ATOMS: atom_id res chain seq x y z
N MET A 1 -5.06 -11.42 -13.74
CA MET A 1 -5.54 -10.15 -14.34
C MET A 1 -5.08 -9.03 -13.43
N VAL A 2 -4.33 -8.06 -13.96
CA VAL A 2 -3.67 -7.02 -13.15
C VAL A 2 -4.61 -5.87 -12.78
N ALA A 3 -5.54 -5.51 -13.68
CA ALA A 3 -6.55 -4.49 -13.44
C ALA A 3 -7.83 -4.77 -14.25
N GLY A 4 -8.96 -4.19 -13.82
CA GLY A 4 -10.22 -4.25 -14.57
C GLY A 4 -11.14 -5.42 -14.20
N ARG A 5 -11.07 -5.93 -12.96
CA ARG A 5 -11.88 -7.06 -12.50
C ARG A 5 -13.38 -6.87 -12.71
N HIS A 6 -13.92 -5.71 -12.36
CA HIS A 6 -15.34 -5.42 -12.56
C HIS A 6 -15.74 -5.43 -14.04
N ARG A 7 -14.89 -4.93 -14.96
CA ARG A 7 -15.17 -4.97 -16.40
C ARG A 7 -15.16 -6.41 -16.94
N TYR A 8 -14.23 -7.22 -16.46
CA TYR A 8 -14.17 -8.63 -16.80
C TYR A 8 -15.39 -9.39 -16.29
N GLU A 9 -15.78 -9.19 -15.03
CA GLU A 9 -17.00 -9.79 -14.44
C GLU A 9 -18.27 -9.35 -15.16
N ALA A 10 -18.37 -8.08 -15.54
CA ALA A 10 -19.48 -7.58 -16.35
C ALA A 10 -19.53 -8.25 -17.73
N ALA A 11 -18.38 -8.40 -18.41
CA ALA A 11 -18.31 -9.08 -19.71
C ALA A 11 -18.70 -10.57 -19.60
N LEU A 12 -18.29 -11.24 -18.52
CA LEU A 12 -18.72 -12.61 -18.22
C LEU A 12 -20.23 -12.69 -17.99
N SER A 13 -20.81 -11.78 -17.21
CA SER A 13 -22.25 -11.72 -16.96
C SER A 13 -23.06 -11.51 -18.24
N LEU A 14 -22.55 -10.68 -19.15
CA LEU A 14 -23.12 -10.43 -20.48
C LEU A 14 -22.81 -11.54 -21.49
N LYS A 15 -22.12 -12.61 -21.09
CA LYS A 15 -21.72 -13.74 -21.92
C LYS A 15 -20.92 -13.33 -23.16
N TRP A 16 -20.11 -12.28 -23.04
CA TRP A 16 -19.22 -11.87 -24.11
C TRP A 16 -18.16 -12.95 -24.33
N THR A 17 -17.91 -13.29 -25.60
CA THR A 17 -16.90 -14.29 -25.98
C THR A 17 -15.50 -13.70 -26.05
N HIS A 18 -15.39 -12.37 -26.20
CA HIS A 18 -14.12 -11.65 -26.31
C HIS A 18 -14.20 -10.35 -25.51
N ILE A 19 -13.10 -9.98 -24.86
CA ILE A 19 -12.93 -8.70 -24.19
C ILE A 19 -11.57 -8.13 -24.59
N SER A 20 -11.51 -6.83 -24.86
CA SER A 20 -10.26 -6.16 -25.15
C SER A 20 -9.36 -6.17 -23.91
N ALA A 21 -8.13 -6.65 -24.06
CA ALA A 21 -7.13 -6.67 -23.00
C ALA A 21 -5.79 -6.14 -23.52
N VAL A 22 -5.05 -5.49 -22.64
CA VAL A 22 -3.66 -5.09 -22.90
C VAL A 22 -2.76 -6.11 -22.24
N VAL A 23 -1.99 -6.84 -23.04
CA VAL A 23 -0.99 -7.79 -22.54
C VAL A 23 0.35 -7.08 -22.45
N ARG A 24 1.04 -7.22 -21.32
CA ARG A 24 2.36 -6.66 -21.07
C ARG A 24 3.29 -7.78 -20.59
N PRO A 25 4.57 -7.79 -21.01
CA PRO A 25 5.57 -8.73 -20.51
C PRO A 25 6.11 -8.23 -19.15
N TRP A 26 5.24 -8.18 -18.15
CA TRP A 26 5.54 -7.71 -16.81
C TRP A 26 5.94 -8.85 -15.88
N ASP A 27 6.92 -8.60 -15.02
CA ASP A 27 7.19 -9.48 -13.89
C ASP A 27 6.14 -9.29 -12.77
N GLU A 28 6.23 -10.10 -11.72
CA GLU A 28 5.28 -10.06 -10.61
C GLU A 28 5.31 -8.71 -9.86
N ASP A 29 6.49 -8.09 -9.76
CA ASP A 29 6.65 -6.78 -9.12
C ASP A 29 6.06 -5.66 -9.99
N ASP A 30 6.21 -5.71 -11.32
CA ASP A 30 5.60 -4.77 -12.26
C ASP A 30 4.06 -4.87 -12.21
N ALA A 31 3.53 -6.09 -12.21
CA ALA A 31 2.10 -6.32 -12.08
C ALA A 31 1.57 -5.80 -10.74
N SER A 32 2.28 -6.07 -9.65
CA SER A 32 1.92 -5.60 -8.31
C SER A 32 1.97 -4.08 -8.19
N LEU A 33 2.99 -3.42 -8.77
CA LEU A 33 3.06 -1.95 -8.80
C LEU A 33 1.87 -1.36 -9.56
N TRP A 34 1.55 -1.92 -10.72
CA TRP A 34 0.41 -1.44 -11.51
C TRP A 34 -0.92 -1.56 -10.76
N GLU A 35 -1.15 -2.70 -10.10
CA GLU A 35 -2.35 -2.90 -9.28
C GLU A 35 -2.43 -1.90 -8.12
N ILE A 36 -1.32 -1.66 -7.43
CA ILE A 36 -1.26 -0.71 -6.32
C ILE A 36 -1.49 0.72 -6.83
N ASP A 37 -0.86 1.10 -7.94
CA ASP A 37 -0.94 2.45 -8.49
C ASP A 37 -2.35 2.77 -9.01
N GLU A 38 -3.01 1.80 -9.64
CA GLU A 38 -4.41 1.94 -10.06
C GLU A 38 -5.32 2.18 -8.85
N ASN A 39 -5.16 1.40 -7.77
CA ASN A 39 -5.93 1.57 -6.55
C ASN A 39 -5.67 2.92 -5.85
N LEU A 40 -4.40 3.35 -5.78
CA LEU A 40 -4.03 4.64 -5.18
C LEU A 40 -4.59 5.82 -6.00
N MET A 41 -4.59 5.73 -7.34
CA MET A 41 -5.16 6.76 -8.21
C MET A 41 -6.68 6.80 -8.17
N ARG A 42 -7.36 5.67 -7.96
CA ARG A 42 -8.83 5.60 -7.93
C ARG A 42 -9.45 6.26 -6.70
N ALA A 43 -8.64 6.67 -5.71
CA ALA A 43 -9.02 7.40 -4.50
C ALA A 43 -10.13 6.78 -3.64
N GLU A 44 -10.51 5.53 -3.88
CA GLU A 44 -11.56 4.80 -3.14
C GLU A 44 -10.98 3.92 -2.01
N LEU A 45 -9.74 4.18 -1.60
CA LEU A 45 -9.08 3.46 -0.51
C LEU A 45 -9.35 4.10 0.84
N SER A 46 -9.68 3.26 1.80
CA SER A 46 -9.70 3.62 3.22
C SER A 46 -8.31 3.96 3.76
N ASP A 47 -8.24 4.54 4.98
CA ASP A 47 -6.96 4.97 5.57
C ASP A 47 -6.00 3.77 5.78
N ALA A 48 -6.52 2.64 6.27
CA ALA A 48 -5.74 1.42 6.48
C ALA A 48 -5.23 0.84 5.16
N GLN A 49 -6.07 0.82 4.11
CA GLN A 49 -5.67 0.34 2.79
C GLN A 49 -4.59 1.23 2.18
N ARG A 50 -4.72 2.55 2.24
CA ARG A 50 -3.67 3.46 1.73
C ARG A 50 -2.34 3.23 2.44
N ALA A 51 -2.37 2.99 3.75
CA ALA A 51 -1.17 2.67 4.52
C ALA A 51 -0.50 1.38 4.03
N ASP A 52 -1.26 0.29 3.86
CA ASP A 52 -0.76 -0.98 3.31
C ASP A 52 -0.18 -0.81 1.90
N HIS A 53 -0.94 -0.16 1.00
CA HIS A 53 -0.53 0.08 -0.37
C HIS A 53 0.76 0.90 -0.46
N HIS A 54 0.91 1.96 0.34
CA HIS A 54 2.15 2.74 0.36
C HIS A 54 3.36 1.92 0.84
N ALA A 55 3.20 1.11 1.89
CA ALA A 55 4.28 0.26 2.39
C ALA A 55 4.70 -0.82 1.37
N ARG A 56 3.72 -1.50 0.75
CA ARG A 56 3.98 -2.52 -0.29
C ARG A 56 4.64 -1.92 -1.52
N ARG A 57 4.14 -0.77 -2.00
CA ARG A 57 4.71 -0.06 -3.15
C ARG A 57 6.15 0.33 -2.90
N GLU A 58 6.47 0.92 -1.75
CA GLU A 58 7.85 1.26 -1.42
C GLU A 58 8.74 0.01 -1.37
N ALA A 59 8.28 -1.08 -0.75
CA ALA A 59 9.03 -2.32 -0.69
C ALA A 59 9.37 -2.86 -2.09
N ILE A 60 8.41 -2.84 -3.02
CA ILE A 60 8.64 -3.24 -4.41
C ILE A 60 9.61 -2.27 -5.11
N MET A 61 9.41 -0.96 -4.99
CA MET A 61 10.30 0.03 -5.61
C MET A 61 11.74 -0.06 -5.09
N VAL A 62 11.93 -0.39 -3.80
CA VAL A 62 13.25 -0.64 -3.21
C VAL A 62 13.87 -1.91 -3.80
N ARG A 63 13.11 -3.02 -3.90
CA ARG A 63 13.60 -4.27 -4.52
C ARG A 63 14.00 -4.09 -5.98
N LYS A 64 13.23 -3.31 -6.74
CA LYS A 64 13.54 -2.95 -8.13
C LYS A 64 14.64 -1.88 -8.26
N GLY A 65 15.17 -1.35 -7.15
CA GLY A 65 16.22 -0.34 -7.15
C GLY A 65 15.76 1.04 -7.66
N LEU A 66 14.46 1.32 -7.67
CA LEU A 66 13.86 2.57 -8.14
C LEU A 66 13.88 3.69 -7.08
N VAL A 67 13.87 3.31 -5.79
CA VAL A 67 13.97 4.25 -4.65
C VAL A 67 14.88 3.67 -3.58
N ARG A 68 15.41 4.52 -2.71
CA ARG A 68 16.18 4.07 -1.53
C ARG A 68 15.26 3.81 -0.34
N SER A 69 15.59 2.77 0.44
CA SER A 69 14.94 2.52 1.71
C SER A 69 15.41 3.53 2.76
N GLY A 70 14.46 4.17 3.45
CA GLY A 70 14.69 5.01 4.64
C GLY A 70 14.78 6.52 4.39
N PRO A 71 14.83 7.33 5.47
CA PRO A 71 15.00 8.78 5.39
C PRO A 71 16.45 9.11 4.99
N GLY A 72 16.74 9.05 3.69
CA GLY A 72 18.07 9.29 3.17
C GLY A 72 18.51 10.75 3.31
N GLN A 73 19.55 11.00 4.12
CA GLN A 73 20.38 12.20 3.97
C GLN A 73 20.97 12.23 2.54
N PRO A 74 20.85 13.35 1.79
CA PRO A 74 21.37 13.41 0.44
C PRO A 74 22.90 13.43 0.46
N LYS A 75 23.56 12.40 -0.09
CA LYS A 75 24.98 12.49 -0.43
C LYS A 75 25.13 13.24 -1.77
N LYS A 76 26.09 14.15 -1.81
CA LYS A 76 26.35 15.11 -2.90
C LYS A 76 26.58 14.52 -4.30
N ASN A 77 26.75 13.21 -4.47
CA ASN A 77 27.05 12.57 -5.76
C ASN A 77 26.50 11.15 -5.83
N SER A 78 25.19 10.98 -5.95
CA SER A 78 24.65 9.73 -6.49
C SER A 78 23.50 10.08 -7.42
N ASP A 79 23.60 9.68 -8.68
CA ASP A 79 22.56 9.88 -9.68
C ASP A 79 21.23 9.32 -9.17
N LYS A 80 20.43 10.26 -8.64
CA LYS A 80 18.98 10.34 -8.52
C LYS A 80 18.22 9.05 -8.16
N LEU A 81 18.42 8.54 -6.95
CA LEU A 81 17.33 7.82 -6.26
C LEU A 81 16.65 8.79 -5.29
N SER A 82 15.41 9.18 -5.57
CA SER A 82 14.59 10.00 -4.68
C SER A 82 14.05 9.19 -3.50
N ALA A 83 13.66 9.88 -2.43
CA ALA A 83 12.89 9.27 -1.36
C ALA A 83 11.49 8.93 -1.87
N TYR A 84 10.99 7.72 -1.57
CA TYR A 84 9.70 7.22 -2.03
C TYR A 84 8.55 8.21 -1.85
N SER A 85 8.45 8.87 -0.69
CA SER A 85 7.33 9.77 -0.40
C SER A 85 7.24 10.93 -1.38
N ALA A 86 8.38 11.50 -1.81
CA ALA A 86 8.41 12.60 -2.77
C ALA A 86 7.98 12.13 -4.16
N THR A 87 8.44 10.95 -4.59
CA THR A 87 8.04 10.36 -5.88
C THR A 87 6.55 10.07 -5.90
N ALA A 88 6.04 9.34 -4.91
CA ALA A 88 4.64 8.98 -4.82
C ALA A 88 3.72 10.22 -4.69
N ALA A 89 4.15 11.26 -3.97
CA ALA A 89 3.40 12.51 -3.87
C ALA A 89 3.25 13.21 -5.23
N ALA A 90 4.34 13.29 -6.01
CA ALA A 90 4.32 13.88 -7.33
C ALA A 90 3.46 13.08 -8.32
N GLU A 91 3.53 11.74 -8.27
CA GLU A 91 2.76 10.85 -9.15
C GLU A 91 1.25 10.85 -8.82
N LEU A 92 0.90 10.89 -7.54
CA LEU A 92 -0.50 10.86 -7.08
C LEU A 92 -1.14 12.26 -6.98
N GLY A 93 -0.35 13.33 -7.10
CA GLY A 93 -0.85 14.70 -6.97
C GLY A 93 -1.29 15.06 -5.54
N VAL A 94 -0.67 14.47 -4.52
CA VAL A 94 -0.99 14.68 -3.11
C VAL A 94 0.18 15.29 -2.33
N ASP A 95 -0.08 15.82 -1.15
CA ASP A 95 0.98 16.36 -0.29
C ASP A 95 1.93 15.26 0.22
N GLU A 96 3.25 15.52 0.17
CA GLU A 96 4.27 14.57 0.62
C GLU A 96 4.10 14.16 2.08
N ARG A 97 3.61 15.06 2.95
CA ARG A 97 3.30 14.75 4.35
C ARG A 97 2.21 13.69 4.48
N THR A 98 1.22 13.69 3.58
CA THR A 98 0.16 12.68 3.55
C THR A 98 0.76 11.32 3.24
N VAL A 99 1.59 11.23 2.20
CA VAL A 99 2.28 9.99 1.83
C VAL A 99 3.21 9.51 2.95
N ARG A 100 3.99 10.40 3.57
CA ARG A 100 4.86 10.04 4.71
C ARG A 100 4.06 9.48 5.89
N ARG A 101 2.89 10.06 6.19
CA ARG A 101 2.02 9.58 7.27
C ARG A 101 1.47 8.19 6.98
N ASP A 102 0.91 7.99 5.79
CA ASP A 102 0.32 6.70 5.40
C ASP A 102 1.40 5.61 5.30
N LEU A 103 2.57 5.94 4.73
CA LEU A 103 3.74 5.04 4.75
C LEU A 103 4.20 4.70 6.16
N SER A 104 4.27 5.68 7.07
CA SER A 104 4.66 5.44 8.46
C SER A 104 3.69 4.49 9.16
N ARG A 105 2.38 4.62 8.91
CA ARG A 105 1.37 3.68 9.43
C ARG A 105 1.59 2.29 8.85
N GLY A 106 1.76 2.18 7.53
CA GLY A 106 1.96 0.91 6.84
C GLY A 106 3.22 0.15 7.28
N LYS A 107 4.27 0.87 7.68
CA LYS A 107 5.50 0.26 8.21
C LYS A 107 5.41 -0.18 9.67
N LYS A 108 4.61 0.52 10.47
CA LYS A 108 4.57 0.33 11.93
C LYS A 108 3.47 -0.63 12.35
N ILE A 109 2.39 -0.72 11.57
CA ILE A 109 1.25 -1.59 11.85
C ILE A 109 1.44 -2.90 11.10
N ALA A 110 1.20 -4.03 11.77
CA ALA A 110 1.24 -5.35 11.11
C ALA A 110 0.24 -5.41 9.94
N PRO A 111 0.60 -6.01 8.78
CA PRO A 111 -0.30 -6.12 7.63
C PRO A 111 -1.63 -6.81 7.95
N GLU A 112 -1.59 -7.82 8.84
CA GLU A 112 -2.78 -8.53 9.32
C GLU A 112 -3.75 -7.58 10.03
N VAL A 113 -3.23 -6.69 10.88
CA VAL A 113 -4.03 -5.69 11.61
C VAL A 113 -4.59 -4.63 10.68
N LEU A 114 -3.80 -4.17 9.68
CA LEU A 114 -4.31 -3.24 8.67
C LEU A 114 -5.47 -3.83 7.87
N SER A 115 -5.35 -5.10 7.47
CA SER A 115 -6.39 -5.84 6.74
C SER A 115 -7.69 -5.96 7.53
N GLU A 116 -7.59 -6.22 8.85
CA GLU A 116 -8.77 -6.34 9.71
C GLU A 116 -9.42 -5.00 10.05
N VAL A 117 -8.62 -3.93 10.15
CA VAL A 117 -9.15 -2.58 10.38
C VAL A 117 -9.83 -2.04 9.12
N ALA A 118 -9.33 -2.41 7.95
CA ALA A 118 -9.80 -1.89 6.66
C ALA A 118 -11.33 -2.00 6.50
N GLY A 119 -11.98 -0.85 6.26
CA GLY A 119 -13.43 -0.78 6.03
C GLY A 119 -14.30 -0.94 7.29
N THR A 120 -13.71 -1.00 8.48
CA THR A 120 -14.44 -1.05 9.76
C THR A 120 -14.55 0.34 10.40
N ASP A 121 -15.32 0.46 11.48
CA ASP A 121 -15.41 1.70 12.28
C ASP A 121 -14.07 2.12 12.93
N LEU A 122 -13.08 1.23 12.93
CA LEU A 122 -11.74 1.46 13.45
C LEU A 122 -10.80 2.04 12.39
N ASP A 123 -11.23 2.10 11.13
CA ASP A 123 -10.47 2.63 10.00
C ASP A 123 -10.43 4.16 10.00
N LYS A 124 -9.85 4.70 11.05
CA LYS A 124 -9.76 6.12 11.32
C LYS A 124 -8.32 6.45 11.58
N GLY A 125 -7.81 7.51 10.95
CA GLY A 125 -6.44 7.96 11.16
C GLY A 125 -6.00 8.03 12.62
N VAL A 126 -6.85 8.49 13.55
CA VAL A 126 -6.53 8.55 14.99
C VAL A 126 -6.30 7.16 15.61
N VAL A 127 -7.06 6.15 15.19
CA VAL A 127 -6.90 4.78 15.68
C VAL A 127 -5.63 4.17 15.09
N LEU A 128 -5.40 4.37 13.79
CA LEU A 128 -4.17 3.93 13.12
C LEU A 128 -2.92 4.57 13.72
N ASP A 129 -2.98 5.86 14.09
CA ASP A 129 -1.86 6.54 14.75
C ASP A 129 -1.55 5.94 16.13
N ARG A 130 -2.57 5.50 16.88
CA ARG A 130 -2.39 4.79 18.16
C ARG A 130 -1.81 3.39 17.96
N LEU A 131 -2.30 2.65 16.96
CA LEU A 131 -1.76 1.33 16.59
C LEU A 131 -0.29 1.44 16.18
N ALA A 132 0.06 2.43 15.35
CA ALA A 132 1.42 2.68 14.92
C ALA A 132 2.37 3.11 16.06
N ALA A 133 1.84 3.64 17.16
CA ALA A 133 2.62 3.96 18.36
C ALA A 133 2.78 2.75 19.31
N THR A 134 1.99 1.69 19.12
CA THR A 134 2.00 0.48 19.92
C THR A 134 3.00 -0.53 19.35
N PRO A 135 3.82 -1.21 20.17
CA PRO A 135 4.70 -2.28 19.67
C PRO A 135 3.92 -3.35 18.92
N ILE A 136 4.49 -3.91 17.84
CA ILE A 136 3.80 -4.89 16.97
C ILE A 136 3.22 -6.07 17.77
N SER A 137 3.93 -6.57 18.77
CA SER A 137 3.46 -7.67 19.65
C SER A 137 2.20 -7.34 20.46
N GLN A 138 1.86 -6.06 20.59
CA GLN A 138 0.72 -5.56 21.35
C GLN A 138 -0.34 -4.91 20.45
N GLN A 139 -0.16 -4.95 19.13
CA GLN A 139 -1.16 -4.50 18.17
C GLN A 139 -2.28 -5.54 18.06
N CYS A 140 -3.02 -5.71 19.15
CA CYS A 140 -4.18 -6.58 19.18
C CYS A 140 -5.40 -5.70 19.44
N LEU A 141 -6.31 -5.66 18.47
CA LEU A 141 -7.68 -5.24 18.75
C LEU A 141 -8.32 -6.34 19.60
N ALA A 142 -8.95 -5.96 20.70
CA ALA A 142 -9.67 -6.92 21.55
C ALA A 142 -10.71 -7.67 20.70
N GLY A 143 -10.50 -8.97 20.50
CA GLY A 143 -11.40 -9.85 19.72
C GLY A 143 -10.79 -10.59 18.52
N ILE A 144 -9.50 -10.41 18.20
CA ILE A 144 -8.87 -11.04 17.01
C ILE A 144 -8.29 -12.44 17.31
N LYS A 145 -8.62 -13.41 16.44
CA LYS A 145 -7.92 -14.71 16.34
C LYS A 145 -6.61 -14.53 15.57
N GLY A 146 -5.49 -14.46 16.29
CA GLY A 146 -4.16 -14.33 15.67
C GLY A 146 -3.20 -13.41 16.41
N CYS A 147 -3.62 -12.78 17.51
CA CYS A 147 -2.72 -12.03 18.39
C CYS A 147 -1.49 -12.90 18.73
N PRO A 148 -0.26 -12.47 18.38
CA PRO A 148 0.93 -13.23 18.76
C PRO A 148 0.93 -13.28 20.28
N ALA A 149 0.76 -14.48 20.82
CA ALA A 149 0.68 -14.71 22.26
C ALA A 149 1.84 -13.96 22.91
N THR A 150 1.49 -13.05 23.82
CA THR A 150 2.45 -12.29 24.60
C THR A 150 3.30 -13.30 25.35
N ALA A 151 4.53 -13.52 24.88
CA ALA A 151 5.49 -14.35 25.61
C ALA A 151 5.83 -13.60 26.90
N ALA A 152 5.23 -14.06 27.99
CA ALA A 152 5.60 -13.69 29.36
C ALA A 152 6.90 -14.38 29.76
#